data_AF-A0A920LQH1-F1
#
_entry.id   AF-A0A920LQH1-F1
#
_cell.length_a   1.000
_cell.length_b   1.000
_cell.length_c   1.000
_cell.angle_alpha   90.00
_cell.angle_beta   90.00
_cell.angle_gamma   90.00
#
_symmetry.space_group_name_H-M   'P 1'
#
loop_
_entity.id
_entity.type
_entity.pdbx_description
1 polymer ?
#
loop_
_entity_poly.entity_id
_entity_poly.type
_entity_poly.pdbx_seq_one_letter_code
_entity_poly.pdbx_strand_id
1 'polypeptide(L)'
;MRCSAVIPEGRLRWTAQPSMDLAKAGMALGLAGLFLEAHPDPNQARCDGPSALPLDLLEPFLTQIKEVDALVKGQSHLNIE
;
A
#
# COMPACT_ATOMS: atom_id res chain seq x y z
N MET A 1 17.01 -12.95 3.73
CA MET A 1 15.85 -13.80 4.02
C MET A 1 14.81 -13.58 2.93
N ARG A 2 14.41 -14.62 2.19
CA ARG A 2 13.40 -14.55 1.13
C ARG A 2 12.10 -15.18 1.65
N CYS A 3 11.10 -14.36 1.98
CA CYS A 3 9.76 -14.85 2.22
C CYS A 3 9.07 -15.00 0.86
N SER A 4 8.85 -16.24 0.43
CA SER A 4 8.10 -16.58 -0.78
C SER A 4 6.62 -16.70 -0.44
N ALA A 5 5.76 -15.87 -1.04
CA ALA A 5 4.33 -16.13 -1.11
C ALA A 5 3.99 -16.57 -2.54
N VAL A 6 3.34 -17.72 -2.67
CA VAL A 6 2.92 -18.32 -3.95
C VAL A 6 1.53 -17.80 -4.29
N ILE A 7 1.38 -17.13 -5.44
CA ILE A 7 0.09 -16.75 -6.05
C ILE A 7 -0.07 -17.57 -7.34
N PRO A 8 -1.28 -18.06 -7.70
CA PRO A 8 -1.46 -19.18 -8.62
C PRO A 8 -1.36 -18.84 -10.13
N GLU A 9 -0.43 -17.99 -10.54
CA GLU A 9 -0.29 -17.59 -11.96
C GLU A 9 1.16 -17.54 -12.48
N GLY A 10 2.06 -18.37 -11.94
CA GLY A 10 3.27 -18.84 -12.65
C GLY A 10 4.30 -17.81 -13.13
N ARG A 11 4.11 -16.52 -12.88
CA ARG A 11 5.03 -15.43 -13.23
C ARG A 11 5.56 -14.81 -11.95
N LEU A 12 6.77 -15.20 -11.57
CA LEU A 12 7.52 -14.58 -10.46
C LEU A 12 7.91 -13.14 -10.85
N ARG A 13 6.97 -12.20 -10.77
CA ARG A 13 7.30 -10.78 -10.66
C ARG A 13 7.38 -10.46 -9.18
N TRP A 14 8.60 -10.47 -8.66
CA TRP A 14 8.95 -9.78 -7.41
C TRP A 14 8.91 -8.27 -7.66
N THR A 15 7.75 -7.72 -8.05
CA THR A 15 7.52 -6.30 -7.86
C THR A 15 7.19 -6.18 -6.40
N ALA A 16 8.24 -6.12 -5.57
CA ALA A 16 8.08 -5.31 -4.39
C ALA A 16 7.57 -3.95 -4.94
N GLN A 17 6.43 -3.59 -4.43
CA GLN A 17 5.67 -2.40 -4.74
C GLN A 17 4.88 -2.20 -3.45
N PRO A 18 4.65 -0.97 -3.00
CA PRO A 18 3.84 -0.77 -1.81
C PRO A 18 2.51 -1.48 -2.03
N SER A 19 2.26 -2.47 -1.17
CA SER A 19 1.11 -3.34 -1.30
C SER A 19 -0.14 -2.52 -1.05
N MET A 20 -0.95 -2.33 -2.11
CA MET A 20 -2.26 -1.70 -1.99
C MET A 20 -3.11 -2.39 -0.93
N ASP A 21 -3.03 -3.73 -0.85
CA ASP A 21 -3.77 -4.51 0.14
C ASP A 21 -3.34 -4.16 1.56
N LEU A 22 -2.03 -4.04 1.82
CA LEU A 22 -1.52 -3.66 3.13
C LEU A 22 -1.90 -2.22 3.51
N ALA A 23 -1.83 -1.30 2.57
CA ALA A 23 -2.22 0.08 2.80
C ALA A 23 -3.72 0.20 3.11
N LYS A 24 -4.59 -0.50 2.36
CA LYS A 24 -6.02 -0.55 2.65
C LYS A 24 -6.32 -1.18 4.01
N ALA A 25 -5.65 -2.28 4.36
CA ALA A 25 -5.82 -2.94 5.65
C ALA A 25 -5.43 -2.04 6.82
N GLY A 26 -4.31 -1.33 6.72
CA GLY A 26 -3.88 -0.38 7.75
C GLY A 26 -4.82 0.82 7.87
N MET A 27 -5.22 1.42 6.75
CA MET A 27 -6.11 2.58 6.74
C MET A 27 -7.53 2.25 7.20
N ALA A 28 -7.96 0.99 7.04
CA ALA A 28 -9.24 0.52 7.57
C ALA A 28 -9.35 0.62 9.11
N LEU A 29 -8.22 0.74 9.82
CA LEU A 29 -8.18 0.93 11.27
C LEU A 29 -8.39 2.38 11.72
N GLY A 30 -8.47 3.35 10.78
CA GLY A 30 -8.67 4.76 11.11
C GLY A 30 -7.41 5.46 11.64
N LEU A 31 -6.25 5.19 11.03
CA LEU A 31 -4.97 5.79 11.42
C LEU A 31 -4.89 7.29 11.12
N ALA A 32 -3.95 7.98 11.79
CA ALA A 32 -3.72 9.41 11.58
C ALA A 32 -3.09 9.72 10.21
N GLY A 33 -2.31 8.79 9.65
CA GLY A 33 -1.67 8.99 8.35
C GLY A 33 -0.96 7.75 7.83
N LEU A 34 -0.58 7.80 6.56
CA LEU A 34 0.16 6.77 5.84
C LEU A 34 1.51 7.35 5.38
N PHE A 35 2.60 6.66 5.67
CA PHE A 35 3.92 6.97 5.14
C PHE A 35 4.21 6.06 3.93
N LEU A 36 4.72 6.64 2.85
CA LEU A 36 5.06 5.91 1.63
C LEU A 36 6.31 6.51 0.98
N GLU A 37 7.09 5.66 0.34
CA GLU A 37 8.21 6.04 -0.52
C GLU A 37 7.84 5.78 -1.98
N ALA A 38 8.25 6.68 -2.89
CA ALA A 38 7.97 6.58 -4.30
C ALA A 38 9.22 6.93 -5.13
N HIS A 39 9.35 6.35 -6.31
CA HIS A 39 10.44 6.61 -7.23
C HIS A 39 9.95 6.56 -8.70
N PRO A 40 10.44 7.44 -9.60
CA PRO A 40 10.08 7.40 -11.03
C PRO A 40 10.43 6.07 -11.71
N ASP A 41 11.54 5.45 -11.29
CA ASP A 41 11.94 4.10 -11.71
C ASP A 41 12.45 3.31 -10.50
N PRO A 42 11.60 2.51 -9.83
CA PRO A 42 11.97 1.78 -8.62
C PRO A 42 13.21 0.88 -8.79
N ASN A 43 13.52 0.42 -10.01
CA ASN A 43 14.69 -0.44 -10.26
C ASN A 43 16.03 0.33 -10.17
N GLN A 44 16.00 1.66 -10.32
CA GLN A 44 17.19 2.52 -10.26
C GLN A 44 17.32 3.24 -8.91
N ALA A 45 16.41 2.99 -7.96
CA ALA A 45 16.51 3.60 -6.64
C ALA A 45 17.76 3.08 -5.90
N ARG A 46 18.49 4.00 -5.25
CA ARG A 46 19.75 3.70 -4.57
C ARG A 46 19.55 2.93 -3.25
N CYS A 47 18.35 2.99 -2.70
CA CYS A 47 17.91 2.30 -1.47
C CYS A 47 16.42 1.96 -1.64
N ASP A 48 15.99 0.83 -1.08
CA ASP A 48 14.57 0.41 -0.99
C ASP A 48 13.72 0.49 -2.26
N GLY A 49 14.37 0.42 -3.43
CA GLY A 49 13.71 0.39 -4.74
C GLY A 49 12.61 -0.66 -4.88
N PRO A 50 12.85 -1.90 -4.43
CA PRO A 50 11.79 -2.90 -4.36
C PRO A 50 10.60 -2.37 -3.53
N SER A 51 10.75 -1.68 -2.41
CA SER A 51 9.56 -1.24 -1.64
C SER A 51 8.90 0.05 -2.15
N ALA A 52 9.50 0.75 -3.12
CA ALA A 52 9.05 2.07 -3.57
C ALA A 52 7.87 2.00 -4.55
N LEU A 53 6.92 2.93 -4.45
CA LEU A 53 5.82 3.08 -5.40
C LEU A 53 6.34 3.64 -6.73
N PRO A 54 5.89 3.16 -7.91
CA PRO A 54 6.16 3.83 -9.16
C PRO A 54 5.44 5.18 -9.12
N LEU A 55 6.17 6.26 -9.36
CA LEU A 55 5.66 7.61 -9.12
C LEU A 55 4.40 7.93 -9.95
N ASP A 56 4.26 7.34 -11.14
CA ASP A 56 3.09 7.45 -12.02
C ASP A 56 1.82 6.83 -11.43
N LEU A 57 1.95 5.89 -10.48
CA LEU A 57 0.83 5.27 -9.78
C LEU A 57 0.46 5.98 -8.47
N LEU A 58 1.15 7.07 -8.10
CA LEU A 58 0.92 7.75 -6.82
C LEU A 58 -0.50 8.32 -6.70
N GLU A 59 -0.98 9.02 -7.72
CA GLU A 59 -2.32 9.62 -7.72
C GLU A 59 -3.45 8.58 -7.64
N PRO A 60 -3.51 7.54 -8.50
CA PRO A 60 -4.55 6.52 -8.38
C PRO A 60 -4.45 5.74 -7.07
N PHE A 61 -3.24 5.57 -6.52
CA PHE A 61 -3.05 4.94 -5.22
C PHE A 61 -3.66 5.78 -4.09
N LEU A 62 -3.27 7.06 -3.99
CA LEU A 62 -3.75 7.97 -2.95
C LEU A 62 -5.25 8.22 -3.04
N THR A 63 -5.81 8.22 -4.25
CA THR A 63 -7.26 8.36 -4.46
C THR A 63 -8.02 7.24 -3.76
N GLN A 64 -7.66 5.98 -4.00
CA GLN A 64 -8.30 4.84 -3.34
C GLN A 64 -8.09 4.84 -1.82
N ILE A 65 -6.89 5.21 -1.36
CA ILE A 65 -6.59 5.26 0.07
C ILE A 65 -7.41 6.36 0.77
N LYS A 66 -7.56 7.53 0.14
CA LYS A 66 -8.38 8.62 0.65
C LYS A 66 -9.86 8.23 0.76
N GLU A 67 -10.39 7.45 -0.18
CA GLU A 67 -11.76 6.94 -0.12
C GLU A 67 -11.98 6.02 1.09
N VAL A 68 -11.05 5.09 1.36
CA VAL A 68 -11.09 4.23 2.53
C VAL A 68 -11.00 5.04 3.82
N ASP A 69 -10.08 6.01 3.88
CA ASP A 69 -9.89 6.88 5.05
C ASP A 69 -11.15 7.68 5.38
N ALA A 70 -11.76 8.31 4.36
CA ALA A 70 -12.99 9.08 4.52
C ALA A 70 -14.16 8.20 4.98
N LEU A 71 -14.27 6.99 4.43
CA LEU A 71 -15.32 6.04 4.81
C LEU A 71 -15.19 5.62 6.27
N VAL A 72 -13.99 5.27 6.73
CA VAL A 72 -13.76 4.78 8.09
C VAL A 72 -13.88 5.90 9.12
N LYS A 73 -13.32 7.08 8.85
CA LYS A 73 -13.43 8.25 9.75
C LYS A 73 -14.85 8.80 9.86
N GLY A 74 -15.73 8.49 8.91
CA GLY A 74 -17.15 8.83 8.96
C GLY A 74 -18.02 7.88 9.80
N GLN A 75 -17.49 6.75 10.27
CA GLN A 75 -18.25 5.77 11.05
C GLN A 75 -18.23 6.12 12.54
N SER A 76 -19.37 5.89 13.21
CA SER A 76 -19.45 6.01 14.67
C SER A 76 -18.74 4.84 15.35
N HIS A 77 -18.08 5.11 16.48
CA HIS A 77 -17.49 4.06 17.30
C HIS A 77 -18.58 3.16 17.90
N LEU A 78 -18.45 1.84 17.72
CA LEU A 78 -19.32 0.84 18.33
C LEU A 78 -18.64 0.27 19.57
N ASN A 79 -19.28 0.36 20.74
CA ASN A 79 -18.81 -0.33 21.94
C ASN A 79 -19.26 -1.79 21.89
N ILE A 80 -18.31 -2.73 21.93
CA ILE A 80 -18.56 -4.18 21.89
C ILE A 80 -17.99 -4.73 23.20
N GLU A 81 -18.66 -4.41 24.30
CA GLU A 81 -18.44 -4.95 25.64
C GLU A 81 -19.60 -5.85 26.04
#